data_AF-A0A7S1G7S5-F1
#
_entry.id   AF-A0A7S1G7S5-F1
#
_cell.length_a   1.000
_cell.length_b   1.000
_cell.length_c   1.000
_cell.angle_alpha   90.00
_cell.angle_beta   90.00
_cell.angle_gamma   90.00
#
_symmetry.space_group_name_H-M   'P 1'
#
loop_
_entity.id
_entity.type
_entity.pdbx_description
1 polymer ?
#
loop_
_entity_poly.entity_id
_entity_poly.type
_entity_poly.pdbx_seq_one_letter_code
_entity_poly.pdbx_strand_id
1 'polypeptide(L)'
;PAAAEAAAHAARAVATLLAVASGGCDTGKNNAAVALGWMFKHCPAAAEAAHTADAVATLLAVANGGSDWGKCNAALALGWLCAHCPAAAAAAPTSGVVAALIAVHNSVPSRAGAAFALSFLGDAAVTRAGLAGVVARLLPYLDSRDRREVAEALLRVVRMRPAEAAAAIAACEGGRGRIEAAAVRPGDGDNDVAAGRACAAIITALDAAVPDVLDGVLRTTKHPQGAACAVQLRVGDAAAHAPTAAAGGAGGARGGAADAHASVGPRASATLRGRMSFRSVALREQPLAAHAAV
;
A
#
# COMPACT_ATOMS: atom_id res chain seq x y z
N PRO A 1 29.58 -25.78 0.74
CA PRO A 1 29.06 -26.79 -0.21
C PRO A 1 27.52 -26.81 -0.25
N ALA A 2 26.85 -27.03 0.89
CA ALA A 2 25.39 -27.12 0.96
C ALA A 2 24.64 -25.86 0.47
N ALA A 3 25.12 -24.65 0.78
CA ALA A 3 24.51 -23.41 0.32
C ALA A 3 24.61 -23.22 -1.21
N ALA A 4 25.72 -23.64 -1.82
CA ALA A 4 25.93 -23.57 -3.27
C ALA A 4 25.04 -24.58 -4.01
N GLU A 5 24.87 -25.78 -3.44
CA GLU A 5 23.97 -26.80 -3.97
C GLU A 5 22.50 -26.37 -3.89
N ALA A 6 22.09 -25.78 -2.76
CA ALA A 6 20.75 -25.20 -2.61
C ALA A 6 20.48 -24.08 -3.63
N ALA A 7 21.46 -23.20 -3.87
CA ALA A 7 21.35 -22.16 -4.90
C ALA A 7 21.23 -22.74 -6.32
N ALA A 8 21.99 -23.80 -6.64
CA ALA A 8 21.88 -24.49 -7.92
C ALA A 8 20.51 -25.17 -8.12
N HIS A 9 19.95 -25.77 -7.07
CA HIS A 9 18.59 -26.31 -7.10
C HIS A 9 17.54 -25.22 -7.29
N ALA A 10 17.67 -24.10 -6.58
CA ALA A 10 16.78 -22.95 -6.73
C ALA A 10 16.82 -22.41 -8.17
N ALA A 11 18.01 -22.26 -8.76
CA ALA A 11 18.18 -21.81 -10.14
C ALA A 11 17.48 -22.73 -11.15
N ARG A 12 17.64 -24.06 -11.00
CA ARG A 12 16.97 -25.05 -11.86
C ARG A 12 15.45 -25.02 -11.72
N ALA A 13 14.96 -24.89 -10.49
CA ALA A 13 13.52 -24.79 -10.22
C ALA A 13 12.94 -23.51 -10.83
N VAL A 14 13.60 -22.36 -10.65
CA VAL A 14 13.21 -21.08 -11.27
C VAL A 14 13.17 -21.19 -12.79
N ALA A 15 14.21 -21.74 -13.43
CA ALA A 15 14.25 -21.92 -14.88
C ALA A 15 13.09 -22.79 -15.40
N THR A 16 12.78 -23.89 -14.69
CA THR A 16 11.67 -24.78 -15.04
C THR A 16 10.32 -24.05 -14.93
N LEU A 17 10.11 -23.30 -13.85
CA LEU A 17 8.88 -22.55 -13.65
C LEU A 17 8.73 -21.42 -14.68
N LEU A 18 9.82 -20.73 -15.04
CA LEU A 18 9.79 -19.71 -16.09
C LEU A 18 9.42 -20.32 -17.46
N ALA A 19 9.92 -21.52 -17.78
CA ALA A 19 9.52 -22.22 -19.00
C ALA A 19 8.02 -22.58 -19.01
N VAL A 20 7.45 -22.97 -17.85
CA VAL A 20 6.00 -23.20 -17.73
C VAL A 20 5.22 -21.89 -17.81
N ALA A 21 5.71 -20.81 -17.21
CA ALA A 21 5.08 -19.49 -17.26
C ALA A 21 5.04 -18.90 -18.68
N SER A 22 6.04 -19.18 -19.51
CA SER A 22 6.09 -18.70 -20.90
C SER A 22 5.24 -19.56 -21.84
N GLY A 23 5.31 -20.89 -21.75
CA GLY A 23 4.72 -21.80 -22.74
C GLY A 23 3.54 -22.67 -22.27
N GLY A 24 3.19 -22.64 -20.99
CA GLY A 24 2.15 -23.50 -20.42
C GLY A 24 0.72 -23.10 -20.80
N CYS A 25 -0.26 -23.93 -20.43
CA CYS A 25 -1.67 -23.52 -20.44
C CYS A 25 -1.95 -22.48 -19.36
N ASP A 26 -3.10 -21.80 -19.38
CA ASP A 26 -3.42 -20.74 -18.41
C ASP A 26 -3.30 -21.18 -16.95
N THR A 27 -3.74 -22.40 -16.64
CA THR A 27 -3.56 -23.01 -15.31
C THR A 27 -2.09 -23.24 -14.98
N GLY A 28 -1.30 -23.72 -15.95
CA GLY A 28 0.14 -23.92 -15.80
C GLY A 28 0.87 -22.60 -15.56
N LYS A 29 0.57 -21.57 -16.34
CA LYS A 29 1.15 -20.23 -16.19
C LYS A 29 0.81 -19.62 -14.83
N ASN A 30 -0.45 -19.75 -14.41
CA ASN A 30 -0.90 -19.28 -13.10
C ASN A 30 -0.16 -19.99 -11.96
N ASN A 31 -0.10 -21.32 -11.99
CA ASN A 31 0.57 -22.10 -10.95
C ASN A 31 2.08 -21.83 -10.92
N ALA A 32 2.70 -21.64 -12.09
CA ALA A 32 4.10 -21.26 -12.19
C ALA A 32 4.35 -19.88 -11.57
N ALA A 33 3.50 -18.88 -11.87
CA ALA A 33 3.61 -17.55 -11.29
C ALA A 33 3.43 -17.57 -9.76
N VAL A 34 2.47 -18.35 -9.24
CA VAL A 34 2.30 -18.56 -7.79
C VAL A 34 3.56 -19.16 -7.18
N ALA A 35 4.07 -20.26 -7.74
CA ALA A 35 5.26 -20.94 -7.24
C ALA A 35 6.48 -20.01 -7.24
N LEU A 36 6.70 -19.26 -8.32
CA LEU A 36 7.75 -18.26 -8.41
C LEU A 36 7.61 -17.17 -7.34
N GLY A 37 6.41 -16.63 -7.14
CA GLY A 37 6.16 -15.62 -6.11
C GLY A 37 6.48 -16.11 -4.70
N TRP A 38 6.07 -17.34 -4.36
CA TRP A 38 6.43 -17.97 -3.08
C TRP A 38 7.94 -18.23 -2.96
N MET A 39 8.57 -18.71 -4.04
CA MET A 39 10.02 -18.92 -4.05
C MET A 39 10.78 -17.61 -3.83
N PHE A 40 10.44 -16.53 -4.54
CA PHE A 40 11.13 -15.25 -4.38
C PHE A 40 10.92 -14.64 -3.00
N LYS A 41 9.73 -14.80 -2.41
CA LYS A 41 9.44 -14.32 -1.06
C LYS A 41 10.25 -15.03 0.04
N HIS A 42 10.46 -16.33 -0.10
CA HIS A 42 11.04 -17.16 0.97
C HIS A 42 12.48 -17.64 0.69
N CYS A 43 12.95 -17.51 -0.53
CA CYS A 43 14.29 -17.93 -0.95
C CYS A 43 14.96 -16.79 -1.74
N PRO A 44 15.73 -15.91 -1.06
CA PRO A 44 16.47 -14.84 -1.73
C PRO A 44 17.39 -15.35 -2.85
N ALA A 45 18.02 -16.52 -2.64
CA ALA A 45 18.84 -17.17 -3.66
C ALA A 45 18.06 -17.50 -4.95
N ALA A 46 16.76 -17.78 -4.87
CA ALA A 46 15.92 -17.97 -6.05
C ALA A 46 15.68 -16.66 -6.80
N ALA A 47 15.50 -15.54 -6.08
CA ALA A 47 15.36 -14.23 -6.70
C ALA A 47 16.67 -13.77 -7.38
N GLU A 48 17.81 -14.03 -6.76
CA GLU A 48 19.13 -13.79 -7.36
C GLU A 48 19.38 -14.69 -8.58
N ALA A 49 18.99 -15.96 -8.52
CA ALA A 49 19.14 -16.90 -9.63
C ALA A 49 18.23 -16.56 -10.83
N ALA A 50 17.16 -15.79 -10.64
CA ALA A 50 16.22 -15.37 -11.69
C ALA A 50 16.78 -14.26 -12.61
N HIS A 51 18.09 -14.12 -12.72
CA HIS A 51 18.79 -13.04 -13.41
C HIS A 51 18.29 -12.85 -14.85
N THR A 52 17.75 -11.73 -15.35
CA THR A 52 17.04 -10.54 -14.80
C THR A 52 16.21 -9.91 -15.91
N ALA A 53 16.50 -10.19 -17.20
CA ALA A 53 15.63 -9.81 -18.31
C ALA A 53 14.57 -10.88 -18.58
N ASP A 54 14.95 -12.15 -18.64
CA ASP A 54 14.04 -13.23 -19.04
C ASP A 54 12.95 -13.50 -18.00
N ALA A 55 13.30 -13.49 -16.71
CA ALA A 55 12.32 -13.66 -15.64
C ALA A 55 11.32 -12.50 -15.59
N VAL A 56 11.83 -11.26 -15.66
CA VAL A 56 11.00 -10.06 -15.70
C VAL A 56 10.11 -10.06 -16.94
N ALA A 57 10.67 -10.32 -18.13
CA ALA A 57 9.94 -10.36 -19.38
C ALA A 57 8.87 -11.47 -19.41
N THR A 58 9.20 -12.66 -18.90
CA THR A 58 8.26 -13.79 -18.81
C THR A 58 7.10 -13.46 -17.89
N LEU A 59 7.39 -13.00 -16.67
CA LEU A 59 6.33 -12.63 -15.73
C LEU A 59 5.53 -11.43 -16.23
N LEU A 60 6.16 -10.49 -16.93
CA LEU A 60 5.50 -9.36 -17.56
C LEU A 60 4.54 -9.81 -18.68
N ALA A 61 4.94 -10.79 -19.48
CA ALA A 61 4.09 -11.37 -20.51
C ALA A 61 2.85 -12.03 -19.88
N VAL A 62 3.01 -12.74 -18.76
CA VAL A 62 1.88 -13.31 -18.01
C VAL A 62 1.01 -12.21 -17.38
N ALA A 63 1.62 -11.15 -16.83
CA ALA A 63 0.91 -10.01 -16.26
C ALA A 63 0.07 -9.23 -17.30
N ASN A 64 0.50 -9.21 -18.56
CA ASN A 64 -0.22 -8.53 -19.63
C ASN A 64 -1.27 -9.41 -20.32
N GLY A 65 -0.94 -10.69 -20.56
CA GLY A 65 -1.75 -11.58 -21.40
C GLY A 65 -2.37 -12.78 -20.70
N GLY A 66 -2.11 -12.99 -19.41
CA GLY A 66 -2.63 -14.13 -18.66
C GLY A 66 -4.12 -14.03 -18.32
N SER A 67 -4.66 -15.11 -17.73
CA SER A 67 -5.95 -15.06 -17.04
C SER A 67 -5.93 -14.06 -15.88
N ASP A 68 -7.08 -13.61 -15.39
CA ASP A 68 -7.13 -12.62 -14.30
C ASP A 68 -6.31 -13.04 -13.07
N TRP A 69 -6.38 -14.32 -12.69
CA TRP A 69 -5.55 -14.88 -11.63
C TRP A 69 -4.07 -14.97 -12.01
N GLY A 70 -3.76 -15.38 -13.24
CA GLY A 70 -2.39 -15.41 -13.75
C GLY A 70 -1.74 -14.03 -13.72
N LYS A 71 -2.51 -12.99 -14.07
CA LYS A 71 -2.07 -11.59 -14.01
C LYS A 71 -1.74 -11.15 -12.59
N CYS A 72 -2.63 -11.43 -11.63
CA CYS A 72 -2.40 -11.13 -10.20
C CYS A 72 -1.14 -11.81 -9.68
N ASN A 73 -1.01 -13.12 -9.93
CA ASN A 73 0.09 -13.91 -9.40
C ASN A 73 1.42 -13.53 -10.06
N ALA A 74 1.42 -13.22 -11.35
CA ALA A 74 2.62 -12.72 -12.02
C ALA A 74 3.05 -11.33 -11.51
N ALA A 75 2.09 -10.44 -11.26
CA ALA A 75 2.36 -9.14 -10.65
C ALA A 75 2.95 -9.29 -9.23
N LEU A 76 2.39 -10.16 -8.41
CA LEU A 76 2.93 -10.48 -7.08
C LEU A 76 4.34 -11.07 -7.17
N ALA A 77 4.57 -12.01 -8.06
CA ALA A 77 5.90 -12.60 -8.27
C ALA A 77 6.92 -11.55 -8.72
N LEU A 78 6.54 -10.64 -9.62
CA LEU A 78 7.38 -9.49 -9.99
C LEU A 78 7.70 -8.59 -8.80
N GLY A 79 6.72 -8.31 -7.96
CA GLY A 79 6.91 -7.53 -6.74
C GLY A 79 7.96 -8.14 -5.82
N TRP A 80 7.83 -9.44 -5.51
CA TRP A 80 8.81 -10.16 -4.69
C TRP A 80 10.18 -10.28 -5.36
N LEU A 81 10.23 -10.53 -6.67
CA LEU A 81 11.47 -10.55 -7.41
C LEU A 81 12.21 -9.21 -7.30
N CYS A 82 11.51 -8.09 -7.50
CA CYS A 82 12.11 -6.76 -7.38
C CYS A 82 12.51 -6.42 -5.93
N ALA A 83 11.74 -6.88 -4.95
CA ALA A 83 12.05 -6.69 -3.53
C ALA A 83 13.38 -7.34 -3.10
N HIS A 84 13.70 -8.48 -3.70
CA HIS A 84 14.85 -9.31 -3.30
C HIS A 84 15.99 -9.32 -4.32
N CYS A 85 15.78 -8.80 -5.54
CA CYS A 85 16.79 -8.70 -6.59
C CYS A 85 16.88 -7.26 -7.13
N PRO A 86 17.85 -6.45 -6.65
CA PRO A 86 18.03 -5.07 -7.12
C PRO A 86 18.25 -4.96 -8.64
N ALA A 87 18.91 -5.96 -9.24
CA ALA A 87 19.14 -6.00 -10.68
C ALA A 87 17.83 -6.20 -11.47
N ALA A 88 16.89 -7.01 -10.97
CA ALA A 88 15.57 -7.18 -11.60
C ALA A 88 14.77 -5.88 -11.50
N ALA A 89 14.87 -5.25 -10.34
CA ALA A 89 14.19 -4.01 -10.06
C ALA A 89 14.73 -2.87 -10.93
N ALA A 90 16.03 -2.80 -11.18
CA ALA A 90 16.65 -1.87 -12.14
C ALA A 90 16.21 -2.10 -13.60
N ALA A 91 15.88 -3.33 -13.99
CA ALA A 91 15.39 -3.67 -15.32
C ALA A 91 13.88 -3.42 -15.51
N ALA A 92 13.12 -3.21 -14.43
CA ALA A 92 11.66 -3.09 -14.46
C ALA A 92 11.10 -1.82 -15.13
N PRO A 93 11.69 -0.60 -14.97
CA PRO A 93 11.14 0.61 -15.57
C PRO A 93 11.25 0.62 -17.09
N THR A 94 12.36 0.09 -17.63
CA THR A 94 12.63 0.05 -19.07
C THR A 94 11.80 -1.01 -19.80
N SER A 95 11.34 -2.04 -19.09
CA SER A 95 10.58 -3.15 -19.65
C SER A 95 9.06 -2.93 -19.67
N GLY A 96 8.54 -1.81 -19.13
CA GLY A 96 7.10 -1.56 -19.08
C GLY A 96 6.39 -2.24 -17.91
N VAL A 97 7.12 -2.72 -16.90
CA VAL A 97 6.54 -3.35 -15.69
C VAL A 97 5.59 -2.41 -14.97
N VAL A 98 5.92 -1.13 -14.86
CA VAL A 98 5.03 -0.14 -14.22
C VAL A 98 3.69 -0.06 -14.97
N ALA A 99 3.72 -0.03 -16.30
CA ALA A 99 2.51 0.01 -17.12
C ALA A 99 1.67 -1.26 -16.96
N ALA A 100 2.31 -2.43 -16.98
CA ALA A 100 1.64 -3.71 -16.77
C ALA A 100 1.05 -3.84 -15.38
N LEU A 101 1.79 -3.50 -14.33
CA LEU A 101 1.28 -3.52 -12.97
C LEU A 101 0.09 -2.58 -12.80
N ILE A 102 0.09 -1.43 -13.48
CA ILE A 102 -1.08 -0.56 -13.48
C ILE A 102 -2.25 -1.23 -14.21
N ALA A 103 -2.01 -1.86 -15.36
CA ALA A 103 -3.06 -2.56 -16.10
C ALA A 103 -3.67 -3.69 -15.24
N VAL A 104 -2.82 -4.46 -14.54
CA VAL A 104 -3.25 -5.50 -13.58
C VAL A 104 -4.01 -4.89 -12.41
N HIS A 105 -3.55 -3.76 -11.87
CA HIS A 105 -4.24 -3.05 -10.78
C HIS A 105 -5.67 -2.63 -11.17
N ASN A 106 -5.92 -2.30 -12.44
CA ASN A 106 -7.28 -1.96 -12.87
C ASN A 106 -8.22 -3.17 -12.91
N SER A 107 -7.71 -4.41 -12.84
CA SER A 107 -8.54 -5.61 -12.69
C SER A 107 -8.89 -5.86 -11.23
N VAL A 108 -10.18 -6.06 -10.93
CA VAL A 108 -10.72 -6.22 -9.56
C VAL A 108 -10.00 -7.30 -8.73
N PRO A 109 -9.75 -8.53 -9.20
CA PRO A 109 -9.13 -9.57 -8.37
C PRO A 109 -7.63 -9.35 -8.10
N SER A 110 -7.00 -8.39 -8.78
CA SER A 110 -5.53 -8.27 -8.82
C SER A 110 -4.98 -6.98 -8.22
N ARG A 111 -5.85 -6.15 -7.62
CA ARG A 111 -5.51 -4.81 -7.10
C ARG A 111 -4.44 -4.84 -6.02
N ALA A 112 -4.67 -5.65 -4.98
CA ALA A 112 -3.77 -5.75 -3.83
C ALA A 112 -2.37 -6.22 -4.26
N GLY A 113 -2.30 -7.23 -5.13
CA GLY A 113 -1.04 -7.75 -5.63
C GLY A 113 -0.25 -6.75 -6.47
N ALA A 114 -0.94 -6.00 -7.33
CA ALA A 114 -0.32 -4.94 -8.11
C ALA A 114 0.12 -3.75 -7.25
N ALA A 115 -0.68 -3.32 -6.28
CA ALA A 115 -0.31 -2.25 -5.35
C ALA A 115 0.91 -2.64 -4.52
N PHE A 116 0.94 -3.89 -4.03
CA PHE A 116 2.08 -4.46 -3.35
C PHE A 116 3.33 -4.41 -4.22
N ALA A 117 3.26 -4.94 -5.46
CA ALA A 117 4.40 -4.93 -6.38
C ALA A 117 4.90 -3.53 -6.74
N LEU A 118 3.99 -2.57 -6.96
CA LEU A 118 4.32 -1.17 -7.21
C LEU A 118 5.08 -0.54 -6.02
N SER A 119 4.76 -0.94 -4.79
CA SER A 119 5.44 -0.43 -3.59
C SER A 119 6.91 -0.86 -3.50
N PHE A 120 7.29 -2.01 -4.08
CA PHE A 120 8.69 -2.45 -4.16
C PHE A 120 9.45 -1.83 -5.33
N LEU A 121 8.78 -1.52 -6.44
CA LEU A 121 9.42 -0.83 -7.56
C LEU A 121 9.82 0.60 -7.21
N GLY A 122 9.06 1.25 -6.31
CA GLY A 122 9.38 2.58 -5.78
C GLY A 122 10.78 2.66 -5.16
N ASP A 123 11.28 1.54 -4.62
CA ASP A 123 12.61 1.42 -4.01
C ASP A 123 13.70 1.54 -5.08
N ALA A 124 13.71 0.62 -6.04
CA ALA A 124 14.91 0.37 -6.83
C ALA A 124 15.03 1.17 -8.13
N ALA A 125 13.94 1.66 -8.74
CA ALA A 125 14.07 2.11 -10.13
C ALA A 125 12.98 3.07 -10.66
N VAL A 126 11.98 3.41 -9.85
CA VAL A 126 10.95 4.36 -10.32
C VAL A 126 11.56 5.76 -10.46
N THR A 127 11.65 6.25 -11.70
CA THR A 127 12.00 7.65 -11.96
C THR A 127 10.97 8.57 -11.32
N ARG A 128 11.31 9.84 -11.06
CA ARG A 128 10.37 10.83 -10.50
C ARG A 128 9.03 10.86 -11.28
N ALA A 129 9.08 10.72 -12.61
CA ALA A 129 7.90 10.63 -13.47
C ALA A 129 7.07 9.36 -13.24
N GLY A 130 7.74 8.21 -13.04
CA GLY A 130 7.05 6.96 -12.69
C GLY A 130 6.37 7.05 -11.32
N LEU A 131 6.97 7.75 -10.35
CA LEU A 131 6.40 7.86 -9.00
C LEU A 131 5.11 8.68 -9.02
N ALA A 132 5.13 9.81 -9.74
CA ALA A 132 3.95 10.62 -9.95
C ALA A 132 2.83 9.83 -10.62
N GLY A 133 3.14 9.05 -11.65
CA GLY A 133 2.17 8.18 -12.32
C GLY A 133 1.58 7.12 -11.38
N VAL A 134 2.40 6.50 -10.52
CA VAL A 134 1.95 5.51 -9.53
C VAL A 134 1.04 6.16 -8.48
N VAL A 135 1.47 7.28 -7.89
CA VAL A 135 0.68 8.02 -6.88
C VAL A 135 -0.66 8.46 -7.45
N ALA A 136 -0.66 9.09 -8.64
CA ALA A 136 -1.88 9.56 -9.31
C ALA A 136 -2.88 8.43 -9.57
N ARG A 137 -2.39 7.22 -9.83
CA ARG A 137 -3.22 6.04 -10.07
C ARG A 137 -3.68 5.35 -8.80
N LEU A 138 -2.90 5.38 -7.72
CA LEU A 138 -3.27 4.78 -6.44
C LEU A 138 -4.26 5.65 -5.64
N LEU A 139 -4.15 6.98 -5.72
CA LEU A 139 -4.98 7.91 -4.93
C LEU A 139 -6.50 7.69 -5.07
N PRO A 140 -7.08 7.47 -6.27
CA PRO A 140 -8.51 7.20 -6.41
C PRO A 140 -8.98 5.92 -5.69
N TYR A 141 -8.08 4.99 -5.40
CA TYR A 141 -8.42 3.71 -4.76
C TYR A 141 -8.40 3.76 -3.23
N LEU A 142 -7.99 4.87 -2.63
CA LEU A 142 -8.19 5.10 -1.19
C LEU A 142 -9.69 5.10 -0.81
N ASP A 143 -10.57 5.30 -1.79
CA ASP A 143 -12.01 5.21 -1.62
C ASP A 143 -12.59 3.79 -1.79
N SER A 144 -11.77 2.82 -2.19
CA SER A 144 -12.20 1.45 -2.48
C SER A 144 -12.16 0.53 -1.25
N ARG A 145 -12.63 -0.72 -1.41
CA ARG A 145 -12.48 -1.76 -0.37
C ARG A 145 -11.02 -2.14 -0.12
N ASP A 146 -10.14 -1.90 -1.09
CA ASP A 146 -8.71 -2.22 -1.05
C ASP A 146 -7.89 -1.07 -0.44
N ARG A 147 -8.55 -0.15 0.29
CA ARG A 147 -7.93 1.08 0.83
C ARG A 147 -6.73 0.81 1.72
N ARG A 148 -6.69 -0.33 2.43
CA ARG A 148 -5.58 -0.71 3.31
C ARG A 148 -4.31 -0.92 2.50
N GLU A 149 -4.36 -1.78 1.50
CA GLU A 149 -3.22 -2.16 0.67
C GLU A 149 -2.72 -0.94 -0.12
N VAL A 150 -3.63 -0.10 -0.60
CA VAL A 150 -3.31 1.16 -1.26
C VAL A 150 -2.62 2.13 -0.30
N ALA A 151 -3.15 2.30 0.91
CA ALA A 151 -2.55 3.17 1.92
C ALA A 151 -1.17 2.67 2.40
N GLU A 152 -1.00 1.35 2.58
CA GLU A 152 0.30 0.75 2.91
C GLU A 152 1.31 0.93 1.77
N ALA A 153 0.88 0.75 0.51
CA ALA A 153 1.72 0.98 -0.67
C ALA A 153 2.15 2.45 -0.77
N LEU A 154 1.23 3.39 -0.59
CA LEU A 154 1.51 4.83 -0.56
C LEU A 154 2.43 5.20 0.61
N LEU A 155 2.21 4.65 1.80
CA LEU A 155 3.05 4.89 2.97
C LEU A 155 4.48 4.41 2.71
N ARG A 156 4.64 3.25 2.07
CA ARG A 156 5.96 2.73 1.69
C ARG A 156 6.64 3.67 0.70
N VAL A 157 5.94 4.12 -0.34
CA VAL A 157 6.44 5.12 -1.29
C VAL A 157 6.89 6.41 -0.57
N VAL A 158 6.07 6.94 0.33
CA VAL A 158 6.35 8.17 1.08
C VAL A 158 7.54 8.00 2.01
N ARG A 159 7.68 6.88 2.71
CA ARG A 159 8.83 6.60 3.59
C ARG A 159 10.14 6.50 2.81
N MET A 160 10.09 5.94 1.61
CA MET A 160 11.29 5.72 0.80
C MET A 160 11.76 7.02 0.13
N ARG A 161 10.83 7.84 -0.37
CA ARG A 161 11.14 9.07 -1.11
C ARG A 161 10.19 10.20 -0.71
N PRO A 162 10.34 10.75 0.51
CA PRO A 162 9.35 11.66 1.08
C PRO A 162 9.18 12.93 0.24
N ALA A 163 10.27 13.50 -0.28
CA ALA A 163 10.21 14.71 -1.10
C ALA A 163 9.54 14.47 -2.46
N GLU A 164 9.92 13.42 -3.20
CA GLU A 164 9.28 13.09 -4.48
C GLU A 164 7.84 12.64 -4.31
N ALA A 165 7.53 11.87 -3.28
CA ALA A 165 6.18 11.43 -2.98
C ALA A 165 5.30 12.63 -2.59
N ALA A 166 5.81 13.56 -1.79
CA ALA A 166 5.10 14.80 -1.46
C ALA A 166 4.81 15.63 -2.70
N ALA A 167 5.81 15.83 -3.57
CA ALA A 167 5.61 16.54 -4.83
C ALA A 167 4.58 15.83 -5.73
N ALA A 168 4.64 14.50 -5.83
CA ALA A 168 3.69 13.69 -6.60
C ALA A 168 2.27 13.79 -6.04
N ILE A 169 2.10 13.70 -4.72
CA ILE A 169 0.80 13.80 -4.05
C ILE A 169 0.21 15.22 -4.22
N ALA A 170 1.03 16.26 -4.08
CA ALA A 170 0.63 17.64 -4.28
C ALA A 170 0.26 17.95 -5.73
N ALA A 171 0.92 17.30 -6.70
CA ALA A 171 0.58 17.43 -8.11
C ALA A 171 -0.74 16.73 -8.50
N CYS A 172 -1.23 15.81 -7.67
CA CYS A 172 -2.51 15.15 -7.90
C CYS A 172 -3.66 16.00 -7.37
N GLU A 173 -4.67 16.24 -8.20
CA GLU A 173 -5.85 17.03 -7.81
C GLU A 173 -6.56 16.44 -6.59
N GLY A 174 -6.56 17.20 -5.49
CA GLY A 174 -7.10 16.78 -4.20
C GLY A 174 -6.34 15.64 -3.52
N GLY A 175 -5.09 15.35 -3.92
CA GLY A 175 -4.33 14.19 -3.42
C GLY A 175 -4.20 14.15 -1.90
N ARG A 176 -3.79 15.27 -1.28
CA ARG A 176 -3.74 15.41 0.19
C ARG A 176 -5.12 15.25 0.83
N GLY A 177 -6.12 15.95 0.33
CA GLY A 177 -7.49 15.89 0.85
C GLY A 177 -8.10 14.48 0.78
N ARG A 178 -7.78 13.68 -0.25
CA ARG A 178 -8.19 12.28 -0.32
C ARG A 178 -7.53 11.41 0.75
N ILE A 179 -6.25 11.63 1.03
CA ILE A 179 -5.53 10.91 2.10
C ILE A 179 -6.12 11.29 3.47
N GLU A 180 -6.41 12.56 3.70
CA GLU A 180 -7.05 13.04 4.92
C GLU A 180 -8.47 12.48 5.09
N ALA A 181 -9.28 12.51 4.03
CA ALA A 181 -10.62 11.92 4.04
C ALA A 181 -10.56 10.41 4.32
N ALA A 182 -9.60 9.69 3.73
CA ALA A 182 -9.39 8.27 3.97
C ALA A 182 -8.90 7.98 5.39
N ALA A 183 -8.13 8.88 6.00
CA ALA A 183 -7.65 8.74 7.38
C ALA A 183 -8.79 8.82 8.41
N VAL A 184 -9.79 9.65 8.16
CA VAL A 184 -10.90 9.92 9.09
C VAL A 184 -12.12 9.03 8.82
N ARG A 185 -12.18 8.36 7.66
CA ARG A 185 -13.33 7.54 7.29
C ARG A 185 -13.55 6.40 8.30
N PRO A 186 -14.64 6.44 9.09
CA PRO A 186 -14.94 5.38 10.02
C PRO A 186 -15.11 4.09 9.22
N GLY A 187 -14.55 3.03 9.75
CA GLY A 187 -14.73 1.72 9.16
C GLY A 187 -14.74 0.67 10.25
N ASP A 188 -15.46 -0.38 9.94
CA ASP A 188 -16.00 -1.36 10.86
C ASP A 188 -15.05 -2.57 11.03
N GLY A 189 -13.93 -2.60 10.30
CA GLY A 189 -12.95 -3.69 10.32
C GLY A 189 -11.50 -3.26 10.60
N ASP A 190 -10.67 -4.24 10.96
CA ASP A 190 -9.22 -4.04 11.20
C ASP A 190 -8.50 -3.40 10.00
N ASN A 191 -8.97 -3.69 8.79
CA ASN A 191 -8.43 -3.11 7.55
C ASN A 191 -8.63 -1.60 7.50
N ASP A 192 -9.73 -1.11 8.04
CA ASP A 192 -10.10 0.29 8.03
C ASP A 192 -9.26 1.11 9.01
N VAL A 193 -8.98 0.53 10.17
CA VAL A 193 -8.08 1.10 11.17
C VAL A 193 -6.63 1.09 10.66
N ALA A 194 -6.20 0.01 10.00
CA ALA A 194 -4.87 -0.08 9.40
C ALA A 194 -4.68 0.97 8.28
N ALA A 195 -5.67 1.12 7.40
CA ALA A 195 -5.68 2.16 6.37
C ALA A 195 -5.63 3.56 6.97
N GLY A 196 -6.43 3.84 8.01
CA GLY A 196 -6.44 5.12 8.71
C GLY A 196 -5.08 5.47 9.32
N ARG A 197 -4.45 4.51 10.01
CA ARG A 197 -3.08 4.67 10.55
C ARG A 197 -2.04 4.91 9.45
N ALA A 198 -2.15 4.20 8.33
CA ALA A 198 -1.25 4.39 7.21
C ALA A 198 -1.40 5.79 6.59
N CYS A 199 -2.63 6.28 6.41
CA CYS A 199 -2.92 7.63 5.93
C CYS A 199 -2.42 8.70 6.90
N ALA A 200 -2.62 8.54 8.21
CA ALA A 200 -2.07 9.45 9.22
C ALA A 200 -0.53 9.50 9.20
N ALA A 201 0.10 8.35 9.02
CA ALA A 201 1.56 8.27 8.89
C ALA A 201 2.06 8.92 7.58
N ILE A 202 1.31 8.80 6.49
CA ILE A 202 1.59 9.53 5.24
C ILE A 202 1.53 11.04 5.50
N ILE A 203 0.46 11.55 6.11
CA ILE A 203 0.30 12.99 6.40
C ILE A 203 1.47 13.51 7.25
N THR A 204 1.83 12.78 8.30
CA THR A 204 2.97 13.14 9.17
C THR A 204 4.28 13.19 8.38
N ALA A 205 4.54 12.20 7.53
CA ALA A 205 5.73 12.16 6.69
C ALA A 205 5.75 13.27 5.63
N LEU A 206 4.59 13.60 5.06
CA LEU A 206 4.43 14.72 4.14
C LEU A 206 4.76 16.05 4.82
N ASP A 207 4.18 16.30 5.99
CA ASP A 207 4.41 17.55 6.74
C ASP A 207 5.88 17.69 7.18
N ALA A 208 6.55 16.58 7.51
CA ALA A 208 7.99 16.57 7.79
C ALA A 208 8.84 16.85 6.54
N ALA A 209 8.38 16.49 5.34
CA ALA A 209 9.11 16.69 4.08
C ALA A 209 8.92 18.10 3.48
N VAL A 210 7.92 18.86 3.93
CA VAL A 210 7.60 20.20 3.40
C VAL A 210 8.81 21.16 3.40
N PRO A 211 9.63 21.26 4.48
CA PRO A 211 10.78 22.15 4.48
C PRO A 211 11.80 21.81 3.39
N ASP A 212 12.09 20.53 3.19
CA ASP A 212 13.06 20.06 2.18
C ASP A 212 12.55 20.28 0.75
N VAL A 213 11.25 20.06 0.53
CA VAL A 213 10.62 20.35 -0.77
C VAL A 213 10.66 21.85 -1.05
N LEU A 214 10.34 22.70 -0.07
CA LEU A 214 10.42 24.16 -0.22
C LEU A 214 11.86 24.61 -0.52
N ASP A 215 12.84 24.12 0.22
CA ASP A 215 14.26 24.47 0.00
C ASP A 215 14.76 23.98 -1.37
N GLY A 216 14.37 22.76 -1.78
CA GLY A 216 14.66 22.24 -3.11
C GLY A 216 14.03 23.05 -4.24
N VAL A 217 12.75 23.45 -4.11
CA VAL A 217 12.09 24.33 -5.07
C VAL A 217 12.79 25.69 -5.11
N LEU A 218 13.04 26.31 -3.96
CA LEU A 218 13.71 27.60 -3.85
C LEU A 218 15.10 27.61 -4.50
N ARG A 219 15.87 26.51 -4.37
CA ARG A 219 17.20 26.37 -4.98
C ARG A 219 17.16 26.10 -6.48
N THR A 220 16.14 25.40 -6.97
CA THR A 220 16.05 25.00 -8.38
C THR A 220 15.32 26.01 -9.25
N THR A 221 14.38 26.76 -8.68
CA THR A 221 13.69 27.83 -9.39
C THR A 221 14.52 29.10 -9.32
N LYS A 222 15.20 29.45 -10.42
CA LYS A 222 15.80 30.80 -10.59
C LYS A 222 14.76 31.92 -10.58
N HIS A 223 13.47 31.59 -10.64
CA HIS A 223 12.36 32.53 -10.69
C HIS A 223 11.49 32.50 -9.41
N PRO A 224 11.23 33.65 -8.78
CA PRO A 224 10.44 33.77 -7.54
C PRO A 224 8.97 33.34 -7.69
N GLN A 225 8.45 33.23 -8.91
CA GLN A 225 7.09 32.78 -9.19
C GLN A 225 6.90 31.27 -8.94
N GLY A 226 7.93 30.45 -9.13
CA GLY A 226 7.88 29.01 -8.82
C GLY A 226 7.81 28.74 -7.32
N ALA A 227 8.56 29.53 -6.54
CA ALA A 227 8.48 29.55 -5.08
C ALA A 227 7.12 30.04 -4.58
N ALA A 228 6.54 31.06 -5.22
CA ALA A 228 5.22 31.57 -4.87
C ALA A 228 4.10 30.54 -5.11
N CYS A 229 4.12 29.76 -6.19
CA CYS A 229 3.18 28.65 -6.39
C CYS A 229 3.32 27.55 -5.34
N ALA A 230 4.56 27.21 -4.94
CA ALA A 230 4.80 26.22 -3.89
C ALA A 230 4.27 26.67 -2.51
N VAL A 231 4.36 27.97 -2.22
CA VAL A 231 3.80 28.57 -0.99
C VAL A 231 2.27 28.70 -1.07
N GLN A 232 1.72 29.06 -2.24
CA GLN A 232 0.27 29.19 -2.45
C GLN A 232 -0.48 27.86 -2.31
N LEU A 233 0.12 26.73 -2.68
CA LEU A 233 -0.43 25.38 -2.40
C LEU A 233 -0.67 25.16 -0.90
N ARG A 234 0.10 25.80 -0.01
CA ARG A 234 -0.08 25.70 1.45
C ARG A 234 -1.17 26.65 1.99
N VAL A 235 -1.32 27.82 1.37
CA VAL A 235 -2.27 28.85 1.82
C VAL A 235 -3.69 28.58 1.32
N GLY A 236 -3.83 28.00 0.12
CA GLY A 236 -5.13 27.61 -0.45
C GLY A 236 -5.84 26.54 0.38
N ASP A 237 -5.12 25.50 0.82
CA ASP A 237 -5.69 24.41 1.63
C ASP A 237 -6.04 24.86 3.07
N ALA A 238 -5.24 25.75 3.67
CA ALA A 238 -5.54 26.30 4.99
C ALA A 238 -6.78 27.22 4.97
N ALA A 239 -7.00 27.94 3.86
CA ALA A 239 -8.17 28.81 3.69
C ALA A 239 -9.45 28.01 3.39
N ALA A 240 -9.36 26.87 2.69
CA ALA A 240 -10.50 25.99 2.41
C ALA A 240 -11.00 25.18 3.62
N HIS A 241 -10.16 25.01 4.64
CA HIS A 241 -10.48 24.23 5.85
C HIS A 241 -10.60 25.08 7.13
N ALA A 242 -10.55 26.41 7.04
CA ALA A 242 -10.90 27.26 8.17
C ALA A 242 -12.40 27.08 8.48
N PRO A 243 -12.79 26.65 9.69
CA PRO A 243 -14.20 26.61 10.06
C PRO A 243 -14.72 28.05 9.98
N THR A 244 -15.75 28.27 9.17
CA THR A 244 -16.54 29.50 9.22
C THR A 244 -17.15 29.61 10.60
N ALA A 245 -16.42 30.25 11.52
CA ALA A 245 -16.90 30.62 12.83
C ALA A 245 -18.08 31.57 12.60
N ALA A 246 -19.28 31.03 12.79
CA ALA A 246 -20.51 31.78 12.77
C ALA A 246 -20.40 32.93 13.77
N ALA A 247 -20.37 34.16 13.26
CA ALA A 247 -20.69 35.36 14.02
C ALA A 247 -22.18 35.28 14.40
N GLY A 248 -22.48 34.55 15.46
CA GLY A 248 -23.79 34.51 16.12
C GLY A 248 -23.88 35.68 17.09
N GLY A 249 -24.47 36.78 16.62
CA GLY A 249 -24.73 37.97 17.41
C GLY A 249 -25.69 37.70 18.59
N ALA A 250 -25.38 38.36 19.70
CA ALA A 250 -26.23 38.47 20.86
C ALA A 250 -27.52 39.26 20.55
N GLY A 251 -28.65 38.83 21.12
CA GLY A 251 -29.83 39.67 21.20
C GLY A 251 -31.11 38.96 21.64
N GLY A 252 -31.58 39.27 22.85
CA GLY A 252 -33.02 39.37 23.12
C GLY A 252 -33.62 38.32 24.05
N ALA A 253 -33.68 38.64 25.34
CA ALA A 253 -34.52 38.01 26.34
C ALA A 253 -35.98 38.49 26.28
N ARG A 254 -36.92 37.59 26.64
CA ARG A 254 -38.29 37.72 27.21
C ARG A 254 -39.05 36.47 26.72
N GLY A 255 -39.64 35.58 27.52
CA GLY A 255 -40.29 35.69 28.83
C GLY A 255 -41.63 34.95 28.68
N GLY A 256 -41.97 34.00 29.55
CA GLY A 256 -43.29 33.35 29.51
C GLY A 256 -43.29 31.94 30.11
N ALA A 257 -43.75 31.85 31.35
CA ALA A 257 -44.02 30.63 32.10
C ALA A 257 -45.36 30.00 31.69
N ALA A 258 -45.46 28.67 31.80
CA ALA A 258 -46.65 27.96 32.27
C ALA A 258 -46.33 26.49 32.58
N ASP A 259 -46.86 26.05 33.72
CA ASP A 259 -46.68 24.77 34.41
C ASP A 259 -47.27 23.55 33.69
N ALA A 260 -46.74 22.35 34.01
CA ALA A 260 -47.47 21.31 34.78
C ALA A 260 -46.85 19.89 34.68
N HIS A 261 -46.48 19.36 35.86
CA HIS A 261 -46.64 17.99 36.40
C HIS A 261 -46.50 16.71 35.54
N ALA A 262 -45.58 15.83 35.98
CA ALA A 262 -45.80 14.45 36.49
C ALA A 262 -44.48 13.63 36.38
N SER A 263 -43.76 13.34 37.48
CA SER A 263 -43.91 12.23 38.45
C SER A 263 -43.06 10.97 38.15
N VAL A 264 -42.15 10.65 39.09
CA VAL A 264 -41.64 9.30 39.53
C VAL A 264 -40.86 8.46 38.49
N GLY A 265 -39.66 7.88 38.73
CA GLY A 265 -38.86 7.62 39.93
C GLY A 265 -37.47 7.06 39.55
N PRO A 266 -36.63 6.63 40.52
CA PRO A 266 -35.18 6.52 40.34
C PRO A 266 -34.74 5.13 39.84
N ARG A 267 -33.76 5.08 38.93
CA ARG A 267 -33.01 3.86 38.61
C ARG A 267 -31.55 4.00 39.01
N ALA A 268 -31.16 3.10 39.91
CA ALA A 268 -29.83 2.91 40.44
C ALA A 268 -28.83 2.53 39.34
N SER A 269 -27.67 3.18 39.36
CA SER A 269 -26.49 2.80 38.59
C SER A 269 -25.84 1.57 39.24
N ALA A 270 -26.04 0.40 38.64
CA ALA A 270 -25.31 -0.81 38.97
C ALA A 270 -23.97 -0.84 38.22
N THR A 271 -22.89 -0.83 38.98
CA THR A 271 -21.50 -1.07 38.54
C THR A 271 -21.33 -2.51 38.08
N LEU A 272 -21.20 -2.74 36.78
CA LEU A 272 -20.86 -4.06 36.23
C LEU A 272 -19.33 -4.24 36.22
N ARG A 273 -18.78 -4.81 37.30
CA ARG A 273 -17.44 -5.43 37.29
C ARG A 273 -17.56 -6.83 36.70
N GLY A 274 -17.29 -6.98 35.41
CA GLY A 274 -17.11 -8.29 34.77
C GLY A 274 -15.71 -8.84 35.07
N ARG A 275 -15.62 -9.83 35.96
CA ARG A 275 -14.45 -10.70 36.12
C ARG A 275 -14.34 -11.63 34.91
N MET A 276 -13.33 -11.44 34.07
CA MET A 276 -12.93 -12.48 33.10
C MET A 276 -12.13 -13.57 33.82
N SER A 277 -12.67 -14.78 33.84
CA SER A 277 -11.97 -15.99 34.29
C SER A 277 -11.21 -16.58 33.09
N PHE A 278 -9.88 -16.57 33.16
CA PHE A 278 -9.04 -17.36 32.27
C PHE A 278 -9.05 -18.81 32.74
N ARG A 279 -9.71 -19.70 31.98
CA ARG A 279 -9.45 -21.14 32.03
C ARG A 279 -8.38 -21.44 30.98
N SER A 280 -7.13 -21.54 31.43
CA SER A 280 -6.04 -22.06 30.62
C SER A 280 -6.26 -23.56 30.39
N VAL A 281 -6.50 -23.92 29.13
CA VAL A 281 -6.51 -25.31 28.65
C VAL A 281 -5.06 -25.78 28.60
N ALA A 282 -4.74 -26.79 29.41
CA ALA A 282 -3.46 -27.49 29.34
C ALA A 282 -3.39 -28.28 28.04
N LEU A 283 -2.52 -27.86 27.11
CA LEU A 283 -2.10 -28.68 25.98
C LEU A 283 -1.25 -29.83 26.54
N ARG A 284 -1.76 -31.05 26.45
CA ARG A 284 -0.95 -32.26 26.60
C ARG A 284 -0.06 -32.38 25.37
N GLU A 285 1.24 -32.28 25.58
CA GLU A 285 2.21 -32.73 24.58
C GLU A 285 2.10 -34.24 24.41
N GLN A 286 1.92 -34.70 23.17
CA GLN A 286 2.19 -36.08 22.79
C GLN A 286 3.51 -36.13 22.01
N PRO A 287 4.49 -36.96 22.42
CA PRO A 287 5.69 -37.15 21.63
C PRO A 287 5.42 -38.03 20.41
N LEU A 288 5.77 -37.51 19.23
CA LEU A 288 5.85 -38.27 17.98
C LEU A 288 6.98 -39.30 18.08
N ALA A 289 6.60 -40.55 18.34
CA ALA A 289 7.47 -41.71 18.19
C ALA A 289 7.60 -42.09 16.71
N ALA A 290 8.82 -42.50 16.36
CA ALA A 290 9.30 -42.85 15.05
C ALA A 290 8.50 -43.94 14.33
N HIS A 291 8.35 -43.78 13.02
CA HIS A 291 8.17 -44.91 12.09
C HIS A 291 9.15 -44.78 10.93
N ALA A 292 10.29 -45.45 11.10
CA ALA A 292 11.13 -45.94 10.02
C ALA A 292 10.73 -47.40 9.74
N ALA A 293 10.93 -47.82 8.48
CA ALA A 293 10.67 -49.14 7.89
C ALA A 293 9.18 -49.43 7.54
N VAL A 294 8.85 -49.41 6.23
CA VAL A 294 8.89 -50.54 5.28
C VAL A 294 9.07 -49.98 3.88
#